data_AF-A0A497LDY3-F1
#
_entry.id   AF-A0A497LDY3-F1
#
_cell.length_a   1.000
_cell.length_b   1.000
_cell.length_c   1.000
_cell.angle_alpha   90.00
_cell.angle_beta   90.00
_cell.angle_gamma   90.00
#
_symmetry.space_group_name_H-M   'P 1'
#
loop_
_entity.id
_entity.type
_entity.pdbx_description
1 polymer ?
#
loop_
_entity_poly.entity_id
_entity_poly.type
_entity_poly.pdbx_seq_one_letter_code
_entity_poly.pdbx_strand_id
1 'polypeptide(L)'
;MDLGADIERICKYLGWEEFENISSLAFEVNGFIVKKHFRFSFDEGRYEIDLLALKKPFVICADCKQWRRGWMGIPSRKAAEKQIQRTKTLVENSLSMLKKIGIEKWSSACFIPLIISLFPSDSAFYRNVPIVPIIQLRSFIQDMPAYVDKFKHYWISIR
;
A
#
# COMPACT_ATOMS: atom_id res chain seq x y z
N MET A 1 29.42 7.49 -6.87
CA MET A 1 28.49 6.51 -7.49
C MET A 1 27.14 6.77 -6.88
N ASP A 2 26.20 7.20 -7.70
CA ASP A 2 24.90 7.66 -7.25
C ASP A 2 23.97 6.44 -7.15
N LEU A 3 24.00 5.76 -6.00
CA LEU A 3 23.30 4.48 -5.78
C LEU A 3 21.82 4.57 -6.17
N GLY A 4 21.20 5.75 -6.01
CA GLY A 4 19.81 5.98 -6.39
C GLY A 4 19.58 5.96 -7.90
N ALA A 5 20.50 6.50 -8.70
CA ALA A 5 20.40 6.49 -10.16
C ALA A 5 20.54 5.07 -10.72
N ASP A 6 21.38 4.24 -10.12
CA ASP A 6 21.55 2.83 -10.50
C ASP A 6 20.31 1.99 -10.13
N ILE A 7 19.74 2.19 -8.94
CA ILE A 7 18.50 1.53 -8.51
C ILE A 7 17.34 1.92 -9.43
N GLU A 8 17.17 3.20 -9.76
CA GLU A 8 16.14 3.62 -10.70
C GLU A 8 16.32 3.00 -12.08
N ARG A 9 17.57 2.86 -12.56
CA ARG A 9 17.90 2.22 -13.84
C ARG A 9 17.50 0.74 -13.83
N ILE A 10 17.80 0.02 -12.75
CA ILE A 10 17.40 -1.39 -12.57
C ILE A 10 15.87 -1.49 -12.51
N CYS A 11 15.22 -0.60 -11.77
CA CYS A 11 13.77 -0.55 -11.62
C CYS A 11 13.04 -0.40 -12.97
N LYS A 12 13.62 0.29 -13.96
CA LYS A 12 12.99 0.46 -15.30
C LYS A 12 12.75 -0.86 -16.03
N TYR A 13 13.52 -1.90 -15.71
CA TYR A 13 13.45 -3.20 -16.36
C TYR A 13 12.59 -4.21 -15.61
N LEU A 14 12.13 -3.88 -14.39
CA LEU A 14 11.33 -4.79 -13.59
C LEU A 14 10.01 -5.14 -14.27
N GLY A 15 9.72 -6.44 -14.35
CA GLY A 15 8.38 -6.96 -14.63
C GLY A 15 7.43 -6.66 -13.47
N TRP A 16 6.12 -6.78 -13.72
CA TRP A 16 5.08 -6.46 -12.73
C TRP A 16 5.24 -7.25 -11.43
N GLU A 17 5.47 -8.55 -11.56
CA GLU A 17 5.69 -9.45 -10.42
C GLU A 17 6.96 -9.10 -9.64
N GLU A 18 8.06 -8.77 -10.32
CA GLU A 18 9.33 -8.41 -9.66
C GLU A 18 9.19 -7.14 -8.83
N PHE A 19 8.41 -6.17 -9.32
CA PHE A 19 8.13 -4.93 -8.59
C PHE A 19 7.27 -5.16 -7.35
N GLU A 20 6.25 -6.01 -7.45
CA GLU A 20 5.46 -6.42 -6.28
C GLU A 20 6.33 -7.20 -5.28
N ASN A 21 7.24 -8.06 -5.76
CA ASN A 21 8.16 -8.80 -4.90
C ASN A 21 9.12 -7.87 -4.14
N ILE A 22 9.74 -6.90 -4.82
CA ILE A 22 10.63 -5.93 -4.18
C ILE A 22 9.85 -5.04 -3.19
N SER A 23 8.64 -4.64 -3.54
CA SER A 23 7.75 -3.87 -2.66
C SER A 23 7.35 -4.69 -1.42
N SER A 24 7.02 -5.97 -1.57
CA SER A 24 6.76 -6.91 -0.47
C SER A 24 7.98 -7.04 0.44
N LEU A 25 9.16 -7.26 -0.14
CA LEU A 25 10.41 -7.41 0.59
C LEU A 25 10.69 -6.16 1.44
N ALA A 26 10.46 -4.95 0.91
CA ALA A 26 10.64 -3.72 1.67
C ALA A 26 9.76 -3.65 2.94
N PHE A 27 8.54 -4.18 2.90
CA PHE A 27 7.69 -4.32 4.09
C PHE A 27 8.22 -5.42 5.03
N GLU A 28 8.55 -6.59 4.49
CA GLU A 28 8.99 -7.76 5.25
C GLU A 28 10.26 -7.47 6.06
N VAL A 29 11.28 -6.83 5.46
CA VAL A 29 12.51 -6.45 6.15
C VAL A 29 12.29 -5.39 7.24
N ASN A 30 11.14 -4.70 7.23
CA ASN A 30 10.72 -3.76 8.26
C ASN A 30 9.72 -4.38 9.27
N GLY A 31 9.59 -5.71 9.26
CA GLY A 31 8.82 -6.48 10.25
C GLY A 31 7.32 -6.56 9.99
N PHE A 32 6.89 -6.33 8.74
CA PHE A 32 5.51 -6.60 8.33
C PHE A 32 5.38 -8.04 7.83
N ILE A 33 4.20 -8.62 8.04
CA ILE A 33 3.76 -9.82 7.32
C ILE A 33 3.01 -9.35 6.07
N VAL A 34 3.39 -9.80 4.89
CA VAL A 34 2.75 -9.36 3.64
C VAL A 34 1.93 -10.48 3.02
N LYS A 35 0.71 -10.15 2.59
CA LYS A 35 -0.13 -11.00 1.75
C LYS A 35 -0.24 -10.36 0.36
N LYS A 36 0.31 -11.01 -0.66
CA LYS A 36 0.17 -10.58 -2.06
C LYS A 36 -1.18 -10.98 -2.63
N HIS A 37 -1.69 -10.21 -3.59
CA HIS A 37 -2.96 -10.46 -4.30
C HIS A 37 -4.12 -10.76 -3.35
N PHE A 38 -4.30 -9.93 -2.32
CA PHE A 38 -5.35 -10.12 -1.34
C PHE A 38 -6.72 -9.86 -1.98
N ARG A 39 -7.40 -10.94 -2.36
CA ARG A 39 -8.71 -10.91 -3.00
C ARG A 39 -9.83 -11.06 -1.99
N PHE A 40 -10.86 -10.23 -2.10
CA PHE A 40 -12.07 -10.33 -1.28
C PHE A 40 -13.30 -9.87 -2.05
N SER A 41 -14.46 -10.28 -1.57
CA SER A 41 -15.75 -9.87 -2.12
C SER A 41 -16.51 -9.07 -1.08
N PHE A 42 -17.29 -8.11 -1.53
CA PHE A 42 -18.23 -7.36 -0.72
C PHE A 42 -19.41 -6.96 -1.62
N ASP A 43 -20.63 -7.23 -1.14
CA ASP A 43 -21.84 -7.28 -1.96
C ASP A 43 -21.60 -8.10 -3.23
N GLU A 44 -21.81 -7.51 -4.41
CA GLU A 44 -21.60 -8.14 -5.72
C GLU A 44 -20.20 -7.84 -6.30
N GLY A 45 -19.39 -7.04 -5.61
CA GLY A 45 -18.07 -6.60 -6.07
C GLY A 45 -16.95 -7.59 -5.71
N ARG A 46 -15.97 -7.73 -6.62
CA ARG A 46 -14.70 -8.40 -6.36
C ARG A 46 -13.57 -7.37 -6.33
N TYR A 47 -12.74 -7.45 -5.30
CA TYR A 47 -11.67 -6.51 -5.05
C TYR A 47 -10.36 -7.25 -4.85
N GLU A 48 -9.27 -6.63 -5.29
CA GLU A 48 -7.91 -7.10 -5.06
C GLU A 48 -7.08 -5.95 -4.50
N ILE A 49 -6.33 -6.21 -3.44
CA ILE A 49 -5.26 -5.35 -2.94
C ILE A 49 -3.95 -6.06 -3.27
N ASP A 50 -3.09 -5.41 -4.06
CA ASP A 50 -1.85 -6.01 -4.56
C ASP A 50 -0.98 -6.50 -3.40
N LEU A 51 -0.78 -5.66 -2.38
CA LEU A 51 -0.09 -6.02 -1.15
C LEU A 51 -0.88 -5.58 0.08
N LEU A 52 -1.23 -6.54 0.94
CA LEU A 52 -1.79 -6.29 2.26
C LEU A 52 -0.69 -6.55 3.31
N ALA A 53 -0.06 -5.48 3.80
CA ALA A 53 1.04 -5.56 4.76
C ALA A 53 0.53 -5.32 6.20
N LEU A 54 0.91 -6.21 7.12
CA LEU A 54 0.37 -6.30 8.47
C LEU A 54 1.49 -6.13 9.50
N LYS A 55 1.38 -5.11 10.35
CA LYS A 55 2.21 -4.92 11.54
C LYS A 55 1.43 -4.14 12.58
N LYS A 56 1.01 -4.80 13.66
CA LYS A 56 0.08 -4.22 14.66
C LYS A 56 0.52 -2.81 15.08
N PRO A 57 -0.37 -1.79 15.04
CA PRO A 57 -1.80 -1.86 14.67
C PRO A 57 -2.08 -1.64 13.17
N PHE A 58 -1.07 -1.49 12.33
CA PHE A 58 -1.19 -1.06 10.94
C PHE A 58 -1.53 -2.20 9.97
N VAL A 59 -2.51 -1.94 9.11
CA VAL A 59 -2.88 -2.72 7.94
C VAL A 59 -2.71 -1.83 6.71
N ILE A 60 -1.57 -1.94 6.03
CA ILE A 60 -1.28 -1.16 4.83
C ILE A 60 -1.90 -1.86 3.64
N CYS A 61 -2.82 -1.16 2.98
CA CYS A 61 -3.45 -1.59 1.74
C CYS A 61 -2.71 -0.92 0.60
N ALA A 62 -1.75 -1.62 -0.02
CA ALA A 62 -0.91 -1.04 -1.06
C ALA A 62 -1.32 -1.50 -2.47
N ASP A 63 -1.27 -0.55 -3.40
CA ASP A 63 -1.47 -0.73 -4.84
C ASP A 63 -0.14 -0.46 -5.56
N CYS A 64 0.40 -1.47 -6.22
CA CYS A 64 1.65 -1.38 -6.96
C CYS A 64 1.36 -0.82 -8.35
N LYS A 65 2.06 0.26 -8.71
CA LYS A 65 1.87 0.94 -9.99
C LYS A 65 3.19 1.13 -10.72
N GLN A 66 3.45 0.21 -11.66
CA GLN A 66 4.60 0.27 -12.57
C GLN A 66 4.43 1.30 -13.70
N TRP A 67 4.22 2.57 -13.34
CA TRP A 67 4.15 3.63 -14.35
C TRP A 67 5.54 3.85 -14.95
N ARG A 68 5.76 3.39 -16.20
CA ARG A 68 7.08 3.41 -16.86
C ARG A 68 7.53 4.80 -17.33
N ARG A 69 6.62 5.76 -17.40
CA ARG A 69 6.87 7.19 -17.63
C ARG A 69 5.87 7.96 -16.78
N GLY A 70 6.22 9.19 -16.39
CA GLY A 70 5.41 10.08 -15.55
C GLY A 70 3.92 10.11 -15.90
N TRP A 71 3.16 9.14 -15.38
CA TRP A 71 1.70 9.13 -15.39
C TRP A 71 1.25 10.12 -14.32
N MET A 72 1.57 11.37 -14.63
CA MET A 72 1.46 12.57 -13.82
C MET A 72 0.05 13.13 -13.98
N GLY A 73 -0.58 13.46 -12.86
CA GLY A 73 -1.96 13.98 -12.84
C GLY A 73 -3.04 12.89 -12.78
N ILE A 74 -3.97 12.88 -13.73
CA ILE A 74 -5.26 12.18 -13.65
C ILE A 74 -5.14 10.66 -13.35
N PRO A 75 -4.23 9.88 -13.98
CA PRO A 75 -4.15 8.44 -13.72
C PRO A 75 -3.75 8.12 -12.28
N SER A 76 -2.79 8.85 -11.70
CA SER A 76 -2.38 8.69 -10.31
C SER A 76 -3.50 9.01 -9.33
N ARG A 77 -4.29 10.06 -9.61
CA ARG A 77 -5.48 10.43 -8.84
C ARG A 77 -6.53 9.33 -8.91
N LYS A 78 -6.85 8.82 -10.09
CA LYS A 78 -7.79 7.70 -10.27
C LYS A 78 -7.33 6.43 -9.55
N ALA A 79 -6.04 6.12 -9.58
CA ALA A 79 -5.48 4.99 -8.85
C ALA A 79 -5.65 5.16 -7.33
N ALA A 80 -5.32 6.35 -6.81
CA ALA A 80 -5.54 6.68 -5.40
C ALA A 80 -7.03 6.61 -5.02
N GLU A 81 -7.96 7.13 -5.84
CA GLU A 81 -9.42 7.02 -5.59
C GLU A 81 -9.89 5.58 -5.51
N LYS A 82 -9.46 4.74 -6.47
CA LYS A 82 -9.76 3.31 -6.45
C LYS A 82 -9.18 2.63 -5.22
N GLN A 83 -7.99 3.03 -4.78
CA GLN A 83 -7.37 2.45 -3.59
C GLN A 83 -8.03 2.88 -2.29
N ILE A 84 -8.48 4.13 -2.20
CA ILE A 84 -9.34 4.61 -1.10
C ILE A 84 -10.60 3.75 -1.05
N GLN A 85 -11.26 3.56 -2.20
CA GLN A 85 -12.49 2.78 -2.26
C GLN A 85 -12.27 1.32 -1.85
N ARG A 86 -11.25 0.65 -2.40
CA ARG A 86 -10.88 -0.74 -2.03
C ARG A 86 -10.59 -0.86 -0.54
N THR A 87 -9.84 0.09 0.03
CA THR A 87 -9.50 0.09 1.45
C THR A 87 -10.73 0.29 2.31
N LYS A 88 -11.60 1.24 1.95
CA LYS A 88 -12.86 1.49 2.66
C LYS A 88 -13.76 0.26 2.64
N THR A 89 -13.92 -0.38 1.48
CA THR A 89 -14.72 -1.60 1.34
C THR A 89 -14.12 -2.78 2.12
N LEU A 90 -12.78 -2.88 2.22
CA LEU A 90 -12.14 -3.85 3.11
C LEU A 90 -12.45 -3.57 4.59
N VAL A 91 -12.39 -2.30 5.00
CA VAL A 91 -12.69 -1.88 6.39
C VAL A 91 -14.13 -2.22 6.75
N GLU A 92 -15.10 -1.89 5.90
CA GLU A 92 -16.54 -2.15 6.12
C GLU A 92 -16.83 -3.64 6.33
N ASN A 93 -16.08 -4.53 5.67
CA ASN A 93 -16.25 -5.98 5.81
C ASN A 93 -15.18 -6.65 6.70
N SER A 94 -14.31 -5.89 7.35
CA SER A 94 -13.11 -6.42 8.01
C SER A 94 -13.41 -7.34 9.19
N LEU A 95 -14.46 -7.04 9.97
CA LEU A 95 -14.85 -7.82 11.15
C LEU A 95 -15.27 -9.26 10.80
N SER A 96 -15.88 -9.47 9.63
CA SER A 96 -16.21 -10.82 9.15
C SER A 96 -15.00 -11.57 8.58
N MET A 97 -13.92 -10.84 8.28
CA MET A 97 -12.74 -11.34 7.58
C MET A 97 -11.47 -11.35 8.43
N LEU A 98 -11.55 -11.16 9.75
CA LEU A 98 -10.39 -11.03 10.64
C LEU A 98 -9.33 -12.12 10.44
N LYS A 99 -9.75 -13.40 10.36
CA LYS A 99 -8.85 -14.54 10.13
C LYS A 99 -8.23 -14.53 8.73
N LYS A 100 -9.00 -14.12 7.72
CA LYS A 100 -8.53 -14.02 6.33
C LYS A 100 -7.47 -12.93 6.21
N ILE A 101 -7.74 -11.77 6.81
CA ILE A 101 -6.81 -10.65 6.92
C ILE A 101 -5.60 -11.06 7.76
N GLY A 102 -5.78 -11.82 8.85
CA GLY A 102 -4.72 -12.26 9.77
C GLY A 102 -4.55 -11.37 10.99
N ILE A 103 -5.65 -10.77 11.47
CA ILE A 103 -5.66 -9.80 12.58
C ILE A 103 -6.64 -10.20 13.70
N GLU A 104 -7.11 -11.44 13.76
CA GLU A 104 -8.10 -11.93 14.73
C GLU A 104 -7.64 -11.87 16.21
N LYS A 105 -6.33 -11.73 16.43
CA LYS A 105 -5.72 -11.57 17.75
C LYS A 105 -5.44 -10.10 18.10
N TRP A 106 -5.71 -9.15 17.21
CA TRP A 106 -5.48 -7.73 17.47
C TRP A 106 -6.68 -7.15 18.22
N SER A 107 -6.43 -6.09 18.99
CA SER A 107 -7.48 -5.34 19.71
C SER A 107 -8.11 -4.26 18.81
N SER A 108 -7.29 -3.62 17.98
CA SER A 108 -7.69 -2.63 17.00
C SER A 108 -6.78 -2.73 15.77
N ALA A 109 -7.24 -2.16 14.65
CA ALA A 109 -6.46 -2.07 13.44
C ALA A 109 -6.67 -0.71 12.75
N CYS A 110 -5.60 -0.17 12.18
CA CYS A 110 -5.55 1.06 11.40
C CYS A 110 -5.25 0.72 9.95
N PHE A 111 -6.26 0.86 9.08
CA PHE A 111 -6.15 0.58 7.65
C PHE A 111 -5.68 1.83 6.92
N ILE A 112 -4.59 1.73 6.16
CA ILE A 112 -3.97 2.86 5.47
C ILE A 112 -3.85 2.52 3.97
N PRO A 113 -4.56 3.21 3.06
CA PRO A 113 -4.32 3.10 1.63
C PRO A 113 -2.93 3.66 1.28
N LEU A 114 -2.23 3.00 0.37
CA LEU A 114 -0.93 3.42 -0.15
C LEU A 114 -0.85 3.14 -1.65
N ILE A 115 -0.27 4.06 -2.41
CA ILE A 115 0.19 3.79 -3.78
C ILE A 115 1.71 3.66 -3.76
N ILE A 116 2.23 2.59 -4.34
CA ILE A 116 3.67 2.41 -4.54
C ILE A 116 3.95 2.59 -6.02
N SER A 117 4.74 3.61 -6.37
CA SER A 117 5.11 3.90 -7.75
C SER A 117 6.53 3.46 -8.05
N LEU A 118 6.80 3.14 -9.31
CA LEU A 118 8.16 2.79 -9.75
C LEU A 118 9.10 4.00 -9.74
N PHE A 119 8.57 5.19 -10.08
CA PHE A 119 9.31 6.46 -10.11
C PHE A 119 8.60 7.51 -9.25
N PRO A 120 9.31 8.60 -8.87
CA PRO A 120 8.69 9.75 -8.20
C PRO A 120 7.49 10.29 -8.96
N SER A 121 6.46 10.70 -8.22
CA SER A 121 5.28 11.41 -8.73
C SER A 121 5.36 12.90 -8.42
N ASP A 122 4.71 13.75 -9.24
CA ASP A 122 4.63 15.20 -9.00
C ASP A 122 3.99 15.59 -7.67
N SER A 123 3.19 14.68 -7.11
CA SER A 123 2.59 14.83 -5.79
C SER A 123 2.87 13.60 -4.96
N ALA A 124 3.40 13.80 -3.76
CA ALA A 124 3.55 12.75 -2.76
C ALA A 124 2.21 12.29 -2.17
N PHE A 125 1.12 13.04 -2.41
CA PHE A 125 -0.20 12.75 -1.84
C PHE A 125 -1.35 13.02 -2.82
N TYR A 126 -2.43 12.25 -2.66
CA TYR A 126 -3.74 12.60 -3.22
C TYR A 126 -4.85 12.28 -2.21
N ARG A 127 -5.66 13.28 -1.81
CA ARG A 127 -6.67 13.13 -0.74
C ARG A 127 -6.09 12.45 0.51
N ASN A 128 -4.88 12.87 0.88
CA ASN A 128 -4.08 12.34 2.00
C ASN A 128 -3.65 10.87 1.86
N VAL A 129 -3.83 10.25 0.69
CA VAL A 129 -3.23 8.95 0.38
C VAL A 129 -1.78 9.17 -0.06
N PRO A 130 -0.81 8.54 0.62
CA PRO A 130 0.58 8.60 0.21
C PRO A 130 0.79 7.90 -1.15
N ILE A 131 1.58 8.55 -2.01
CA ILE A 131 2.09 8.01 -3.26
C ILE A 131 3.61 7.98 -3.12
N VAL A 132 4.17 6.78 -2.99
CA VAL A 132 5.55 6.59 -2.55
C VAL A 132 6.33 5.87 -3.65
N PRO A 133 7.39 6.49 -4.18
CA PRO A 133 8.25 5.78 -5.11
C PRO A 133 9.01 4.67 -4.38
N ILE A 134 9.26 3.56 -5.06
CA ILE A 134 9.89 2.37 -4.47
C ILE A 134 11.21 2.66 -3.77
N ILE A 135 11.99 3.62 -4.31
CA ILE A 135 13.26 4.05 -3.71
C ILE A 135 13.10 4.75 -2.35
N GLN A 136 11.92 5.31 -2.07
CA GLN A 136 11.57 5.95 -0.79
C GLN A 136 10.67 5.05 0.09
N LEU A 137 10.29 3.85 -0.37
CA LEU A 137 9.35 3.00 0.35
C LEU A 137 9.88 2.63 1.75
N ARG A 138 11.17 2.33 1.87
CA ARG A 138 11.78 1.99 3.15
C ARG A 138 11.69 3.13 4.17
N SER A 139 12.11 4.34 3.81
CA SER A 139 12.06 5.48 4.72
C SER A 139 10.61 5.82 5.08
N PHE A 140 9.70 5.79 4.09
CA PHE A 140 8.28 5.94 4.34
C PHE A 140 7.75 4.94 5.38
N ILE A 141 8.06 3.65 5.25
CA ILE A 141 7.60 2.63 6.20
C ILE A 141 8.10 2.91 7.63
N GLN A 142 9.34 3.40 7.77
CA GLN A 142 9.96 3.69 9.06
C GLN A 142 9.36 4.94 9.71
N ASP A 143 9.05 5.97 8.92
CA ASP A 143 8.56 7.26 9.40
C ASP A 143 7.02 7.30 9.56
N MET A 144 6.29 6.48 8.80
CA MET A 144 4.83 6.46 8.72
C MET A 144 4.13 6.43 10.09
N PRO A 145 4.57 5.63 11.09
CA PRO A 145 3.92 5.61 12.41
C PRO A 145 3.86 6.97 13.09
N ALA A 146 4.84 7.85 12.89
CA ALA A 146 4.88 9.18 13.48
C ALA A 146 3.96 10.20 12.77
N TYR A 147 3.48 9.86 11.58
CA TYR A 147 2.69 10.76 10.73
C TYR A 147 1.33 10.18 10.31
N VAL A 148 0.88 9.10 10.95
CA VAL A 148 -0.35 8.39 10.57
C VAL A 148 -1.57 9.30 10.49
N ASP A 149 -1.68 10.29 11.38
CA ASP A 149 -2.79 11.24 11.42
C ASP A 149 -2.83 12.19 10.22
N LYS A 150 -1.71 12.34 9.50
CA LYS A 150 -1.64 13.11 8.26
C LYS A 150 -2.14 12.31 7.05
N PHE A 151 -2.19 10.98 7.16
CA PHE A 151 -2.62 10.10 6.08
C PHE A 151 -4.11 9.81 6.17
N LYS A 152 -4.70 9.50 5.03
CA LYS A 152 -6.01 8.86 5.01
C LYS A 152 -5.87 7.54 5.75
N HIS A 153 -6.71 7.30 6.75
CA HIS A 153 -6.69 6.06 7.51
C HIS A 153 -8.09 5.74 8.04
N TYR A 154 -8.28 4.50 8.47
CA TYR A 154 -9.54 4.00 9.03
C TYR A 154 -9.27 3.10 10.22
N TRP A 155 -9.85 3.44 11.37
CA TRP A 155 -9.75 2.61 12.57
C TRP A 155 -10.95 1.69 12.71
N ILE A 156 -10.68 0.46 13.18
CA ILE A 156 -11.71 -0.46 13.67
C ILE A 156 -11.34 -0.95 15.07
N SER A 157 -12.35 -1.23 15.89
CA SER A 157 -12.20 -2.06 17.09
C SER A 157 -12.51 -3.51 16.73
N ILE A 158 -11.67 -4.43 17.16
CA ILE A 158 -11.82 -5.88 16.91
C ILE A 158 -12.34 -6.58 18.17
N ARG A 159 -11.92 -6.07 19.33
CA ARG A 159 -12.37 -6.48 20.66
C ARG A 159 -12.79 -5.26 21.46
#